data_AF-A0AAN8XJJ8-F1
#
_entry.id   AF-A0AAN8XJJ8-F1
#
_cell.length_a   1.000
_cell.length_b   1.000
_cell.length_c   1.000
_cell.angle_alpha   90.00
_cell.angle_beta   90.00
_cell.angle_gamma   90.00
#
_symmetry.space_group_name_H-M   'P 1'
#
loop_
_entity.id
_entity.type
_entity.pdbx_description
1 polymer ?
#
loop_
_entity_poly.entity_id
_entity_poly.type
_entity_poly.pdbx_seq_one_letter_code
_entity_poly.pdbx_strand_id
1 'polypeptide(L)'
;MAIRWILLLLCLQHFSMFVKSKENGTKDDDDCKGFTCIRKCCPDDQILNFTNCVVPLDKSHLWTPTFYNGTFPTFMAKPPNLQYLYGRMNCESFLLLPHSSANDSFYLQTNGTLYVPLYNIYYDPHIYCIDKLYVSKYCPEEIALLCFEEDPSPNAGLSCQIVKNYVYPVLLLVMILIMA
;
A
#
# COMPACT_ATOMS: atom_id res chain seq x y z
N MET A 1 -34.62 12.52 13.45
CA MET A 1 -33.48 13.26 12.83
C MET A 1 -32.13 12.70 13.31
N ALA A 2 -31.85 11.41 13.11
CA ALA A 2 -30.58 10.79 13.55
C ALA A 2 -29.93 9.88 12.49
N ILE A 3 -30.67 9.52 11.43
CA ILE A 3 -30.20 8.58 10.39
C ILE A 3 -29.40 9.30 9.28
N ARG A 4 -29.50 10.64 9.21
CA ARG A 4 -28.84 11.47 8.18
C ARG A 4 -27.31 11.57 8.31
N TRP A 5 -26.76 11.22 9.47
CA TRP A 5 -25.31 11.28 9.72
C TRP A 5 -24.61 9.92 9.54
N ILE A 6 -25.34 8.80 9.59
CA ILE A 6 -24.73 7.45 9.55
C ILE A 6 -24.30 7.06 8.12
N LEU A 7 -25.06 7.46 7.10
CA LEU A 7 -24.72 7.17 5.70
C LEU A 7 -23.58 8.01 5.13
N LEU A 8 -23.36 9.22 5.67
CA LEU A 8 -22.18 10.05 5.34
C LEU A 8 -20.90 9.52 6.02
N LEU A 9 -21.03 8.88 7.19
CA LEU A 9 -19.92 8.26 7.91
C LEU A 9 -19.40 6.97 7.24
N LEU A 10 -20.28 6.18 6.62
CA LEU A 10 -19.89 4.94 5.94
C LEU A 10 -19.07 5.16 4.66
N CYS A 11 -19.13 6.35 4.04
CA CYS A 11 -18.28 6.68 2.89
C CYS A 11 -16.96 7.36 3.29
N LEU A 12 -16.84 7.88 4.52
CA LEU A 12 -15.68 8.63 4.99
C LEU A 12 -14.69 7.78 5.80
N GLN A 13 -15.05 6.57 6.23
CA GLN A 13 -14.13 5.69 6.97
C GLN A 13 -13.12 4.92 6.10
N HIS A 14 -13.10 5.15 4.79
CA HIS A 14 -12.07 4.64 3.88
C HIS A 14 -11.33 5.79 3.19
N PHE A 15 -10.89 6.77 3.98
CA PHE A 15 -9.96 7.81 3.52
C PHE A 15 -8.56 7.18 3.42
N SER A 16 -8.39 6.24 2.47
CA SER A 16 -7.07 5.82 2.03
C SER A 16 -6.37 7.05 1.46
N MET A 17 -5.28 7.44 2.12
CA MET A 17 -4.47 8.59 1.75
C MET A 17 -3.82 8.30 0.38
N PHE A 18 -4.42 8.79 -0.70
CA PHE A 18 -3.91 8.60 -2.05
C PHE A 18 -2.61 9.39 -2.22
N VAL A 19 -1.49 8.70 -2.45
CA VAL A 19 -0.20 9.33 -2.73
C VAL A 19 0.11 9.17 -4.20
N LYS A 20 -0.14 10.23 -4.98
CA LYS A 20 0.26 10.29 -6.39
C LYS A 20 1.75 10.67 -6.46
N SER A 21 2.61 9.71 -6.80
CA SER A 21 4.02 10.01 -7.04
C SER A 21 4.21 10.45 -8.50
N LYS A 22 4.96 11.53 -8.71
CA LYS A 22 5.45 11.95 -10.03
C LYS A 22 6.94 12.22 -9.87
N GLU A 23 7.79 11.25 -10.20
CA GLU A 23 9.19 11.49 -10.53
C GLU A 23 9.76 10.33 -11.37
N ASN A 24 10.70 10.68 -12.26
CA ASN A 24 11.24 9.88 -13.35
C ASN A 24 11.78 8.52 -12.89
N GLY A 25 11.02 7.44 -13.14
CA GLY A 25 11.54 6.08 -12.99
C GLY A 25 12.56 5.77 -14.10
N THR A 26 13.82 5.61 -13.72
CA THR A 26 14.78 4.84 -14.50
C THR A 26 14.29 3.39 -14.57
N LYS A 27 14.07 2.93 -15.81
CA LYS A 27 13.84 1.53 -16.17
C LYS A 27 15.02 0.68 -15.69
N ASP A 28 14.80 -0.13 -14.65
CA ASP A 28 15.64 -1.29 -14.32
C ASP A 28 14.72 -2.52 -14.12
N ASP A 29 13.91 -2.81 -15.14
CA ASP A 29 13.01 -3.98 -15.14
C ASP A 29 13.73 -5.30 -15.52
N ASP A 30 15.07 -5.33 -15.58
CA ASP A 30 15.83 -6.56 -15.93
C ASP A 30 16.84 -7.01 -14.86
N ASP A 31 16.87 -6.37 -13.69
CA ASP A 31 17.98 -6.49 -12.72
C ASP A 31 17.83 -7.65 -11.71
N CYS A 32 16.70 -8.37 -11.71
CA CYS A 32 16.41 -9.41 -10.71
C CYS A 32 16.75 -10.84 -11.16
N LYS A 33 17.38 -11.02 -12.33
CA LYS A 33 17.72 -12.35 -12.85
C LYS A 33 18.76 -13.05 -11.98
N GLY A 34 18.33 -14.09 -11.26
CA GLY A 34 19.20 -14.90 -10.40
C GLY A 34 19.40 -14.35 -8.98
N PHE A 35 18.74 -13.23 -8.65
CA PHE A 35 18.75 -12.61 -7.34
C PHE A 35 17.34 -12.60 -6.75
N THR A 36 17.25 -12.52 -5.41
CA THR A 36 16.00 -12.20 -4.73
C THR A 36 15.90 -10.69 -4.62
N CYS A 37 14.97 -10.08 -5.34
CA CYS A 37 14.74 -8.65 -5.26
C CYS A 37 13.70 -8.30 -4.20
N ILE A 38 13.94 -7.21 -3.50
CA ILE A 38 12.93 -6.52 -2.69
C ILE A 38 13.03 -5.03 -2.98
N ARG A 39 11.92 -4.29 -2.88
CA ARG A 39 11.94 -2.86 -3.16
C ARG A 39 11.79 -2.03 -1.89
N LYS A 40 12.76 -1.15 -1.66
CA LYS A 40 12.72 -0.10 -0.63
C LYS A 40 12.23 1.20 -1.25
N CYS A 41 11.31 1.91 -0.59
CA CYS A 41 10.79 3.15 -1.16
C CYS A 41 11.84 4.27 -1.25
N CYS A 42 12.76 4.34 -0.27
CA CYS A 42 13.88 5.29 -0.24
C CYS A 42 15.25 4.59 -0.29
N PRO A 43 16.34 5.29 -0.66
CA PRO A 43 17.71 4.76 -0.58
C PRO A 43 18.11 4.26 0.82
N ASP A 44 19.17 3.45 0.93
CA ASP A 44 19.60 2.77 2.17
C ASP A 44 19.68 3.65 3.42
N ASP A 45 20.12 4.90 3.27
CA ASP A 45 20.35 5.86 4.35
C ASP A 45 19.16 6.78 4.62
N GLN A 46 18.03 6.54 3.95
CA GLN A 46 16.84 7.38 4.01
C GLN A 46 15.61 6.57 4.42
N ILE A 47 14.60 7.29 4.89
CA ILE A 47 13.26 6.79 5.20
C ILE A 47 12.21 7.70 4.59
N LEU A 48 10.97 7.22 4.56
CA LEU A 48 9.86 7.96 4.00
C LEU A 48 9.39 9.08 4.94
N ASN A 49 9.19 10.26 4.39
CA ASN A 49 8.50 11.37 5.04
C ASN A 49 7.48 11.96 4.07
N PHE A 50 6.23 11.51 4.20
CA PHE A 50 5.16 11.75 3.23
C PHE A 50 5.58 11.37 1.79
N THR A 51 5.86 12.35 0.94
CA THR A 51 6.26 12.18 -0.46
C THR A 51 7.77 12.15 -0.66
N ASN A 52 8.56 12.48 0.35
CA ASN A 52 10.00 12.67 0.21
C ASN A 52 10.78 11.59 0.96
N CYS A 53 12.02 11.39 0.56
CA CYS A 53 12.98 10.57 1.30
C CYS A 53 13.89 11.50 2.11
N VAL A 54 14.06 11.18 3.39
CA VAL A 54 14.85 11.99 4.33
C VAL A 54 15.80 11.11 5.13
N VAL A 55 16.97 11.64 5.46
CA VAL A 55 17.89 10.98 6.39
C VAL A 55 17.28 11.07 7.79
N PRO A 56 17.08 9.94 8.50
CA PRO A 56 16.52 9.98 9.84
C PRO A 56 17.52 10.58 10.85
N LEU A 57 16.99 11.19 11.91
CA LEU A 57 17.82 11.73 13.00
C LEU A 57 18.55 10.62 13.78
N ASP A 58 17.93 9.45 13.88
CA ASP A 58 18.52 8.25 14.48
C ASP A 58 18.62 7.14 13.42
N LYS A 59 19.80 6.55 13.26
CA LYS A 59 20.02 5.43 12.33
C LYS A 59 19.26 4.17 12.72
N SER A 60 18.86 4.02 13.99
CA SER A 60 17.97 2.92 14.43
C SER A 60 16.60 2.94 13.73
N HIS A 61 16.22 4.12 13.20
CA HIS A 61 15.00 4.29 12.43
C HIS A 61 15.12 3.84 10.99
N LEU A 62 16.30 3.43 10.51
CA LEU A 62 16.41 2.83 9.18
C LEU A 62 15.61 1.52 9.13
N TRP A 63 15.02 1.25 7.98
CA TRP A 63 14.30 0.01 7.75
C TRP A 63 15.27 -1.17 7.68
N THR A 64 14.93 -2.27 8.33
CA THR A 64 15.67 -3.53 8.28
C THR A 64 14.65 -4.63 7.99
N PRO A 65 14.72 -5.29 6.81
CA PRO A 65 13.70 -6.24 6.42
C PRO A 65 13.70 -7.46 7.33
N THR A 66 12.50 -7.93 7.64
CA THR A 66 12.27 -9.23 8.25
C THR A 66 11.63 -10.15 7.23
N PHE A 67 12.15 -11.37 7.09
CA PHE A 67 11.70 -12.31 6.07
C PHE A 67 10.83 -13.42 6.68
N TYR A 68 9.84 -13.84 5.91
CA TYR A 68 8.89 -14.89 6.26
C TYR A 68 8.82 -15.93 5.14
N ASN A 69 8.19 -17.07 5.43
CA ASN A 69 7.91 -18.10 4.42
C ASN A 69 6.48 -18.63 4.55
N GLY A 70 5.72 -18.47 3.47
CA GLY A 70 4.35 -18.94 3.34
C GLY A 70 3.33 -17.94 3.90
N THR A 71 2.16 -18.48 4.25
CA THR A 71 1.02 -17.69 4.74
C THR A 71 1.05 -17.44 6.24
N PHE A 72 1.91 -18.15 6.97
CA PHE A 72 2.08 -17.99 8.41
C PHE A 72 3.35 -17.19 8.70
N PRO A 73 3.35 -16.30 9.72
CA PRO A 73 4.49 -15.45 10.06
C PRO A 73 5.59 -16.26 10.78
N THR A 74 6.22 -17.18 10.05
CA THR A 74 7.39 -17.91 10.51
C THR A 74 8.63 -17.15 10.07
N PHE A 75 9.41 -16.65 11.02
CA PHE A 75 10.64 -15.90 10.73
C PHE A 75 11.65 -16.77 10.00
N MET A 76 12.28 -16.17 8.99
CA MET A 76 13.29 -16.80 8.17
C MET A 76 14.56 -15.96 8.11
N ALA A 77 15.68 -16.63 7.84
CA ALA A 77 16.93 -15.95 7.58
C ALA A 77 16.83 -15.13 6.27
N LYS A 78 17.59 -14.03 6.23
CA LYS A 78 17.77 -13.22 5.02
C LYS A 78 18.25 -14.10 3.86
N PRO A 79 17.64 -14.01 2.66
CA PRO A 79 18.09 -14.77 1.51
C PRO A 79 19.52 -14.39 1.10
N PRO A 80 20.35 -15.35 0.67
CA PRO A 80 21.78 -15.13 0.43
C PRO A 80 22.07 -14.17 -0.74
N ASN A 81 21.20 -14.16 -1.76
CA ASN A 81 21.36 -13.36 -2.98
C ASN A 81 20.36 -12.19 -3.00
N LEU A 82 20.22 -11.47 -1.90
CA LEU A 82 19.29 -10.35 -1.78
C LEU A 82 19.82 -9.10 -2.52
N GLN A 83 18.98 -8.52 -3.37
CA GLN A 83 19.20 -7.24 -4.03
C GLN A 83 18.08 -6.27 -3.67
N TYR A 84 18.45 -5.03 -3.38
CA TYR A 84 17.48 -3.96 -3.12
C TYR A 84 17.24 -3.17 -4.42
N LEU A 85 15.97 -3.08 -4.80
CA LEU A 85 15.49 -2.06 -5.72
C LEU A 85 15.14 -0.82 -4.89
N TYR A 86 15.37 0.36 -5.44
CA TYR A 86 15.07 1.62 -4.76
C TYR A 86 14.04 2.43 -5.52
N GLY A 87 13.33 3.29 -4.78
CA GLY A 87 12.37 4.22 -5.33
C GLY A 87 10.94 3.69 -5.32
N ARG A 88 10.00 4.61 -5.53
CA ARG A 88 8.58 4.30 -5.64
C ARG A 88 8.28 3.67 -7.00
N MET A 89 7.19 2.93 -7.04
CA MET A 89 6.66 2.38 -8.29
C MET A 89 6.00 3.49 -9.12
N ASN A 90 6.00 3.32 -10.43
CA ASN A 90 5.35 4.24 -11.39
C ASN A 90 3.84 3.93 -11.52
N CYS A 91 3.10 3.97 -10.41
CA CYS A 91 1.68 3.64 -10.38
C CYS A 91 0.93 4.48 -9.34
N GLU A 92 -0.40 4.48 -9.41
CA GLU A 92 -1.21 4.89 -8.28
C GLU A 92 -1.10 3.82 -7.19
N SER A 93 -0.85 4.26 -5.96
CA SER A 93 -0.57 3.36 -4.84
C SER A 93 -1.42 3.67 -3.61
N PHE A 94 -1.62 2.64 -2.80
CA PHE A 94 -2.23 2.74 -1.48
C PHE A 94 -1.25 2.26 -0.40
N LEU A 95 -1.50 2.71 0.83
CA LEU A 95 -0.65 2.48 1.99
C LEU A 95 -1.22 1.36 2.85
N LEU A 96 -0.35 0.46 3.32
CA LEU A 96 -0.64 -0.50 4.37
C LEU A 96 0.01 -0.04 5.69
N LEU A 97 -0.81 0.08 6.74
CA LEU A 97 -0.42 0.50 8.08
C LEU A 97 -0.66 -0.63 9.11
N PRO A 98 0.20 -1.67 9.17
CA PRO A 98 -0.01 -2.84 10.03
C PRO A 98 -0.09 -2.51 11.52
N HIS A 99 0.52 -1.41 11.97
CA HIS A 99 0.41 -0.95 13.34
C HIS A 99 -0.96 -0.31 13.65
N SER A 100 -1.58 0.34 12.67
CA SER A 100 -2.88 1.00 12.82
C SER A 100 -4.06 0.04 12.55
N SER A 101 -3.87 -0.95 11.68
CA SER A 101 -4.91 -1.88 11.22
C SER A 101 -4.32 -3.27 11.02
N ALA A 102 -4.85 -4.28 11.71
CA ALA A 102 -4.45 -5.67 11.51
C ALA A 102 -4.77 -6.19 10.10
N ASN A 103 -5.78 -5.60 9.45
CA ASN A 103 -6.14 -5.91 8.06
C ASN A 103 -5.06 -5.43 7.07
N ASP A 104 -4.19 -4.53 7.48
CA ASP A 104 -3.09 -3.99 6.68
C ASP A 104 -1.78 -4.74 6.93
N SER A 105 -1.85 -5.91 7.59
CA SER A 105 -0.69 -6.78 7.79
C SER A 105 -0.09 -7.20 6.46
N PHE A 106 1.24 -7.29 6.40
CA PHE A 106 1.96 -7.82 5.25
C PHE A 106 3.20 -8.58 5.72
N TYR A 107 3.66 -9.52 4.89
CA TYR A 107 4.81 -10.37 5.18
C TYR A 107 5.73 -10.46 3.98
N LEU A 108 6.93 -9.87 4.10
CA LEU A 108 7.97 -9.96 3.09
C LEU A 108 8.53 -11.39 3.04
N GLN A 109 8.42 -12.04 1.89
CA GLN A 109 8.76 -13.44 1.71
C GLN A 109 10.24 -13.61 1.34
N THR A 110 10.81 -14.78 1.63
CA THR A 110 12.22 -15.10 1.26
C THR A 110 12.49 -15.14 -0.24
N ASN A 111 11.44 -15.24 -1.08
CA ASN A 111 11.54 -15.15 -2.53
C ASN A 111 11.40 -13.71 -3.07
N GLY A 112 11.27 -12.72 -2.18
CA GLY A 112 11.14 -11.31 -2.53
C GLY A 112 9.71 -10.82 -2.69
N THR A 113 8.71 -11.71 -2.77
CA THR A 113 7.31 -11.29 -2.87
C THR A 113 6.79 -10.71 -1.55
N LEU A 114 5.77 -9.86 -1.62
CA LEU A 114 5.07 -9.33 -0.44
C LEU A 114 3.72 -10.00 -0.31
N TYR A 115 3.52 -10.80 0.75
CA TYR A 115 2.23 -11.44 1.00
C TYR A 115 1.32 -10.54 1.82
N VAL A 116 0.09 -10.33 1.36
CA VAL A 116 -0.96 -9.56 2.07
C VAL A 116 -2.11 -10.51 2.46
N PRO A 117 -2.27 -10.87 3.75
CA PRO A 117 -3.22 -11.88 4.18
C PRO A 117 -4.68 -11.55 3.91
N LEU A 118 -5.06 -10.26 4.00
CA LEU A 118 -6.44 -9.82 3.80
C LEU A 118 -7.00 -10.23 2.43
N TYR A 119 -6.16 -10.09 1.40
CA TYR A 119 -6.53 -10.42 0.02
C TYR A 119 -6.08 -11.83 -0.38
N ASN A 120 -5.21 -12.45 0.43
CA ASN A 120 -4.51 -13.69 0.11
C ASN A 120 -3.75 -13.60 -1.23
N ILE A 121 -3.04 -12.49 -1.43
CA ILE A 121 -2.29 -12.17 -2.66
C ILE A 121 -0.81 -11.99 -2.34
N TYR A 122 0.03 -12.38 -3.31
CA TYR A 122 1.47 -12.15 -3.32
C TYR A 122 1.82 -11.10 -4.36
N TYR A 123 2.38 -9.97 -3.92
CA TYR A 123 2.80 -8.89 -4.79
C TYR A 123 4.27 -9.05 -5.18
N ASP A 124 4.54 -8.80 -6.45
CA ASP A 124 5.89 -8.83 -7.01
C ASP A 124 6.70 -7.58 -6.59
N PRO A 125 8.04 -7.67 -6.40
CA PRO A 125 8.91 -6.53 -6.07
C PRO A 125 8.76 -5.31 -6.98
N HIS A 126 8.28 -5.48 -8.21
CA HIS A 126 8.08 -4.38 -9.15
C HIS A 126 6.84 -3.52 -8.84
N ILE A 127 5.90 -4.02 -8.02
CA ILE A 127 4.60 -3.39 -7.75
C ILE A 127 4.33 -3.12 -6.26
N TYR A 128 5.35 -3.25 -5.41
CA TYR A 128 5.33 -2.73 -4.03
C TYR A 128 6.63 -1.98 -3.72
N CYS A 129 6.64 -1.19 -2.64
CA CYS A 129 7.86 -0.82 -1.92
C CYS A 129 7.59 -0.76 -0.41
N ILE A 130 8.59 -1.08 0.41
CA ILE A 130 8.50 -1.07 1.88
C ILE A 130 9.47 -0.03 2.43
N ASP A 131 9.08 0.69 3.48
CA ASP A 131 9.99 1.56 4.22
C ASP A 131 9.45 1.86 5.62
N LYS A 132 10.16 2.68 6.37
CA LYS A 132 9.65 3.31 7.58
C LYS A 132 9.12 4.71 7.27
N LEU A 133 7.98 5.07 7.85
CA LEU A 133 7.32 6.38 7.69
C LEU A 133 7.06 7.03 9.06
N TYR A 134 7.35 8.32 9.18
CA TYR A 134 6.93 9.10 10.34
C TYR A 134 5.41 9.34 10.36
N VAL A 135 4.66 8.36 10.87
CA VAL A 135 3.22 8.52 11.17
C VAL A 135 3.04 9.34 12.45
N SER A 136 3.94 9.15 13.42
CA SER A 136 4.05 9.94 14.65
C SER A 136 5.41 10.65 14.73
N LYS A 137 5.50 11.67 15.59
CA LYS A 137 6.70 12.54 15.70
C LYS A 137 7.97 11.80 16.16
N TYR A 138 7.85 10.62 16.75
CA TYR A 138 8.96 9.99 17.47
C TYR A 138 9.29 8.57 17.01
N CYS A 139 8.31 7.79 16.57
CA CYS A 139 8.51 6.40 16.18
C CYS A 139 8.05 6.20 14.75
N PRO A 140 8.96 6.04 13.78
CA PRO A 140 8.56 5.73 12.43
C PRO A 140 8.11 4.27 12.35
N GLU A 141 7.02 4.05 11.62
CA GLU A 141 6.35 2.75 11.51
C GLU A 141 6.72 2.10 10.17
N GLU A 142 6.85 0.78 10.16
CA GLU A 142 7.04 0.03 8.92
C GLU A 142 5.72 0.06 8.12
N ILE A 143 5.83 0.47 6.87
CA ILE A 143 4.70 0.60 5.93
C ILE A 143 5.04 -0.06 4.61
N ALA A 144 4.01 -0.42 3.87
CA ALA A 144 4.16 -0.81 2.47
C ALA A 144 3.29 0.10 1.59
N LEU A 145 3.85 0.54 0.46
CA LEU A 145 3.10 1.13 -0.64
C LEU A 145 2.90 0.05 -1.71
N LEU A 146 1.67 -0.18 -2.13
CA LEU A 146 1.33 -1.15 -3.16
C LEU A 146 0.63 -0.45 -4.32
N CYS A 147 0.94 -0.86 -5.54
CA CYS A 147 0.16 -0.44 -6.71
C CYS A 147 -1.26 -1.00 -6.61
N PHE A 148 -2.24 -0.21 -7.08
CA PHE A 148 -3.51 -0.81 -7.46
C PHE A 148 -3.27 -1.78 -8.62
N GLU A 149 -3.68 -3.04 -8.45
CA GLU A 149 -3.82 -3.92 -9.60
C GLU A 149 -4.93 -3.31 -10.47
N GLU A 150 -4.57 -2.85 -11.66
CA GLU A 150 -5.57 -2.55 -12.68
C GLU A 150 -6.27 -3.87 -12.96
N ASP A 151 -7.47 -4.06 -12.39
CA ASP A 151 -8.32 -5.19 -12.72
C ASP A 151 -8.37 -5.28 -14.26
N PRO A 152 -7.84 -6.35 -14.89
CA PRO A 152 -7.99 -6.53 -16.33
C PRO A 152 -9.45 -6.83 -16.71
N SER A 153 -10.36 -6.87 -15.73
CA SER A 153 -11.80 -6.90 -15.92
C SER A 153 -12.26 -5.56 -16.50
N PRO A 154 -12.72 -5.52 -17.77
CA PRO A 154 -13.33 -4.31 -18.34
C PRO A 154 -14.59 -3.84 -17.59
N ASN A 155 -15.03 -4.56 -16.55
CA ASN A 155 -16.27 -4.33 -15.82
C ASN A 155 -16.08 -3.80 -14.39
N ALA A 156 -14.85 -3.84 -13.83
CA ALA A 156 -14.61 -3.37 -12.46
C ALA A 156 -14.76 -1.85 -12.33
N GLY A 157 -14.16 -1.09 -13.28
CA GLY A 157 -14.34 0.36 -13.39
C GLY A 157 -15.79 0.76 -13.73
N LEU A 158 -16.49 -0.06 -14.53
CA LEU A 158 -17.90 0.16 -14.88
C LEU A 158 -18.81 0.05 -13.65
N SER A 159 -18.55 -0.92 -12.77
CA SER A 159 -19.38 -1.18 -11.58
C SER A 159 -19.33 -0.02 -10.58
N CYS A 160 -18.13 0.51 -10.31
CA CYS A 160 -17.97 1.66 -9.41
C CYS A 160 -18.53 2.96 -10.03
N GLN A 161 -18.35 3.16 -11.34
CA GLN A 161 -18.93 4.32 -12.03
C GLN A 161 -20.46 4.27 -12.11
N ILE A 162 -21.05 3.10 -12.32
CA ILE A 162 -22.52 2.93 -12.32
C ILE A 162 -23.08 3.23 -10.93
N VAL A 163 -22.48 2.70 -9.86
CA VAL A 163 -22.95 2.96 -8.49
C VAL A 163 -22.86 4.46 -8.16
N LYS A 164 -21.74 5.11 -8.51
CA LYS A 164 -21.54 6.54 -8.26
C LYS A 164 -22.48 7.43 -9.07
N ASN A 165 -22.65 7.16 -10.36
CA ASN A 165 -23.36 8.06 -11.27
C ASN A 165 -24.86 7.80 -11.38
N TYR A 166 -25.33 6.58 -11.06
CA TYR A 166 -26.74 6.21 -11.22
C TYR A 166 -27.39 5.82 -9.88
N VAL A 167 -26.77 4.91 -9.12
CA VAL A 167 -27.41 4.37 -7.92
C VAL A 167 -27.48 5.42 -6.81
N TYR A 168 -26.39 6.14 -6.55
CA TYR A 168 -26.34 7.18 -5.51
C TYR A 168 -27.37 8.31 -5.73
N PRO A 169 -27.44 8.98 -6.89
CA PRO A 169 -28.42 10.05 -7.09
C PRO A 169 -29.87 9.54 -7.07
N VAL A 170 -30.16 8.33 -7.57
CA VAL A 170 -31.51 7.75 -7.50
C VAL A 170 -31.92 7.46 -6.06
N LEU A 171 -31.04 6.86 -5.25
CA LEU A 171 -31.30 6.65 -3.82
C LEU A 171 -31.51 7.97 -3.08
N LEU A 172 -30.76 9.01 -3.44
CA LEU A 172 -30.87 10.34 -2.86
C LEU A 172 -32.22 10.99 -3.20
N LEU A 173 -32.71 10.83 -4.44
CA LEU A 173 -34.03 11.28 -4.87
C LEU A 173 -35.16 10.51 -4.17
N VAL A 174 -35.04 9.18 -4.04
CA VAL A 174 -36.02 8.34 -3.33
C VAL A 174 -36.11 8.75 -1.86
N MET A 175 -34.98 9.01 -1.20
CA MET A 175 -34.94 9.52 0.17
C MET A 175 -35.63 10.89 0.29
N ILE A 176 -35.44 11.80 -0.67
CA ILE A 176 -36.10 13.12 -0.67
C ILE A 176 -37.62 12.96 -0.81
N LEU A 177 -38.10 12.06 -1.68
CA LEU A 177 -39.52 11.82 -1.90
C LEU A 177 -40.21 11.15 -0.70
N ILE A 178 -39.51 10.30 0.05
CA ILE A 178 -40.07 9.66 1.26
C ILE A 178 -40.12 10.64 2.45
N MET A 179 -39.32 11.70 2.43
CA MET A 179 -39.25 12.72 3.49
C MET A 179 -40.11 13.98 3.22
N ALA A 180 -40.76 14.07 2.06
CA ALA A 180 -41.68 15.15 1.69
C ALA A 180 -43.14 14.75 1.95
#